data_AF-E3FG70-F1
#
_entry.id   AF-E3FG70-F1
#
_cell.length_a   1.000
_cell.length_b   1.000
_cell.length_c   1.000
_cell.angle_alpha   90.00
_cell.angle_beta   90.00
_cell.angle_gamma   90.00
#
_symmetry.space_group_name_H-M   'P 1'
#
loop_
_entity.id
_entity.type
_entity.pdbx_description
1 polymer ?
#
loop_
_entity_poly.entity_id
_entity_poly.type
_entity_poly.pdbx_seq_one_letter_code
_entity_poly.pdbx_strand_id
1 'polypeptide(L)'
;MRSLRSFAVLLSLVSAPTLPAWAGETPPPQAAPSEAGKQKCEHGVQKSLCTRCNPKLAPVYKSKGDWCAEHERPESQCVLCHPDLAQKGVK
;
A
#
# COMPACT_ATOMS: atom_id res chain seq x y z
N MET A 1 -69.93 -19.70 -29.63
CA MET A 1 -70.06 -18.70 -30.71
C MET A 1 -68.77 -17.88 -30.77
N ARG A 2 -68.07 -17.96 -31.91
CA ARG A 2 -67.03 -17.06 -32.48
C ARG A 2 -66.40 -16.05 -31.50
N SER A 3 -65.19 -16.25 -30.98
CA SER A 3 -63.89 -16.27 -31.68
C SER A 3 -63.61 -15.02 -32.53
N LEU A 4 -62.55 -14.32 -32.13
CA LEU A 4 -61.77 -13.27 -32.80
C LEU A 4 -62.42 -11.90 -33.02
N ARG A 5 -61.96 -10.91 -32.25
CA ARG A 5 -61.68 -9.57 -32.77
C ARG A 5 -60.33 -9.05 -32.26
N SER A 6 -59.42 -8.98 -33.20
CA SER A 6 -58.13 -8.30 -33.16
C SER A 6 -58.27 -6.87 -32.63
N PHE A 7 -57.39 -6.47 -31.72
CA PHE A 7 -56.96 -5.08 -31.60
C PHE A 7 -55.44 -5.07 -31.48
N ALA A 8 -54.81 -4.62 -32.56
CA ALA A 8 -53.43 -4.19 -32.57
C ALA A 8 -53.31 -2.94 -31.70
N VAL A 9 -52.41 -2.97 -30.71
CA VAL A 9 -51.81 -1.76 -30.14
C VAL A 9 -50.34 -2.06 -29.92
N LEU A 10 -49.53 -1.52 -30.83
CA LEU A 10 -48.12 -1.21 -30.60
C LEU A 10 -48.04 -0.20 -29.45
N LEU A 11 -47.29 -0.47 -28.38
CA LEU A 11 -46.67 0.57 -27.57
C LEU A 11 -45.64 0.00 -26.57
N SER A 12 -44.58 0.77 -26.36
CA SER A 12 -43.67 0.76 -25.21
C SER A 12 -42.53 -0.28 -25.25
N LEU A 13 -41.33 0.07 -25.72
CA LEU A 13 -40.28 0.83 -25.00
C LEU A 13 -39.99 0.32 -23.58
N VAL A 14 -38.70 -0.01 -23.40
CA VAL A 14 -37.93 -0.06 -22.15
C VAL A 14 -38.27 -1.18 -21.18
N SER A 15 -37.34 -2.14 -21.07
CA SER A 15 -36.73 -2.50 -19.79
C SER A 15 -35.51 -3.38 -20.03
N ALA A 16 -34.33 -2.78 -19.90
CA ALA A 16 -33.11 -3.53 -19.64
C ALA A 16 -33.19 -4.07 -18.21
N PRO A 17 -33.14 -5.39 -17.97
CA PRO A 17 -32.99 -5.90 -16.62
C PRO A 17 -31.58 -5.61 -16.15
N THR A 18 -31.50 -4.68 -15.21
CA THR A 18 -30.39 -4.49 -14.27
C THR A 18 -30.09 -5.81 -13.57
N LEU A 19 -28.94 -6.39 -13.89
CA LEU A 19 -28.37 -7.53 -13.17
C LEU A 19 -27.26 -7.04 -12.23
N PRO A 20 -27.05 -7.77 -11.12
CA PRO A 20 -26.96 -7.19 -9.79
C PRO A 20 -25.55 -6.79 -9.40
N ALA A 21 -25.48 -5.85 -8.45
CA ALA A 21 -24.30 -5.54 -7.69
C ALA A 21 -23.78 -6.79 -6.97
N TRP A 22 -22.68 -7.36 -7.48
CA TRP A 22 -21.81 -8.21 -6.69
C TRP A 22 -21.09 -7.32 -5.67
N ALA A 23 -21.70 -7.21 -4.49
CA ALA A 23 -20.99 -6.88 -3.28
C ALA A 23 -20.11 -8.08 -2.90
N GLY A 24 -18.81 -7.96 -3.14
CA GLY A 24 -17.79 -8.83 -2.60
C GLY A 24 -16.64 -7.95 -2.12
N GLU A 25 -16.54 -7.82 -0.80
CA GLU A 25 -15.44 -7.28 0.01
C GLU A 25 -14.35 -6.49 -0.74
N THR A 26 -14.35 -5.17 -0.60
CA THR A 26 -13.12 -4.39 -0.78
C THR A 26 -12.16 -4.84 0.33
N PRO A 27 -10.99 -5.44 0.02
CA PRO A 27 -9.94 -5.57 1.03
C PRO A 27 -9.69 -4.18 1.62
N PRO A 28 -9.38 -4.04 2.93
CA PRO A 28 -8.99 -2.74 3.47
C PRO A 28 -7.92 -2.16 2.55
N PRO A 29 -7.90 -0.83 2.29
CA PRO A 29 -6.91 -0.24 1.42
C PRO A 29 -5.56 -0.75 1.90
N GLN A 30 -4.99 -1.70 1.17
CA GLN A 30 -3.63 -2.12 1.37
C GLN A 30 -2.90 -0.80 1.28
N ALA A 31 -2.24 -0.41 2.37
CA ALA A 31 -1.32 0.71 2.34
C ALA A 31 -0.37 0.37 1.19
N ALA A 32 -0.64 0.93 0.02
CA ALA A 32 0.22 0.83 -1.12
C ALA A 32 1.59 1.22 -0.57
N PRO A 33 2.66 0.45 -0.87
CA PRO A 33 4.00 0.91 -0.55
C PRO A 33 4.08 2.30 -1.17
N SER A 34 4.02 3.34 -0.32
CA SER A 34 4.02 4.70 -0.82
C SER A 34 5.27 4.82 -1.67
N GLU A 35 5.18 5.63 -2.72
CA GLU A 35 6.28 6.10 -3.56
C GLU A 35 7.41 6.82 -2.76
N ALA A 36 7.59 6.53 -1.48
CA ALA A 36 8.79 6.78 -0.67
C ALA A 36 9.98 5.89 -1.09
N GLY A 37 9.90 5.21 -2.24
CA GLY A 37 10.69 4.03 -2.56
C GLY A 37 11.96 4.22 -3.39
N LYS A 38 12.16 5.33 -4.11
CA LYS A 38 13.22 5.37 -5.14
C LYS A 38 14.49 6.13 -4.77
N GLN A 39 14.46 7.05 -3.80
CA GLN A 39 15.60 7.91 -3.51
C GLN A 39 16.28 7.52 -2.19
N LYS A 40 17.45 6.89 -2.29
CA LYS A 40 18.38 6.73 -1.17
C LYS A 40 18.98 8.11 -0.82
N CYS A 41 19.10 8.42 0.46
CA CYS A 41 19.85 9.59 0.91
C CYS A 41 21.37 9.33 0.83
N GLU A 42 22.17 10.33 1.18
CA GLU A 42 23.63 10.23 1.22
C GLU A 42 24.15 9.12 2.15
N HIS A 43 23.33 8.60 3.06
CA HIS A 43 23.65 7.50 3.97
C HIS A 43 23.30 6.11 3.38
N GLY A 44 22.82 6.04 2.14
CA GLY A 44 22.49 4.77 1.47
C GLY A 44 21.17 4.13 1.89
N VAL A 45 20.47 4.73 2.84
CA VAL A 45 19.13 4.34 3.31
C VAL A 45 18.08 5.21 2.61
N GLN A 46 16.85 4.72 2.43
CA GLN A 46 15.75 5.59 1.99
C GLN A 46 15.62 6.80 2.91
N LYS A 47 15.53 8.01 2.35
CA LYS A 47 15.55 9.24 3.15
C LYS A 47 14.49 9.23 4.26
N SER A 48 13.29 8.75 3.96
CA SER A 48 12.16 8.60 4.89
C SER A 48 12.36 7.56 6.00
N LEU A 49 13.36 6.67 5.86
CA LEU A 49 13.67 5.61 6.82
C LEU A 49 15.04 5.81 7.51
N CYS A 50 15.84 6.77 7.04
CA CYS A 50 17.15 7.04 7.60
C CYS A 50 17.02 7.80 8.92
N THR A 51 17.43 7.22 10.05
CA THR A 51 17.39 7.92 11.35
C THR A 51 18.36 9.09 11.42
N ARG A 52 19.44 9.08 10.62
CA ARG A 52 20.35 10.23 10.48
C ARG A 52 19.68 11.42 9.80
N CYS A 53 18.76 11.17 8.86
CA CYS A 53 17.97 12.24 8.21
C CYS A 53 16.69 12.58 8.98
N ASN A 54 16.12 11.61 9.70
CA ASN A 54 14.84 11.71 10.40
C ASN A 54 14.97 11.09 11.81
N PRO A 55 15.57 11.80 12.78
CA PRO A 55 15.83 11.26 14.12
C PRO A 55 14.55 10.91 14.89
N LYS A 56 13.40 11.49 14.50
CA LYS A 56 12.07 11.16 15.04
C LYS A 56 11.67 9.69 14.84
N LEU A 57 12.35 8.96 13.95
CA LEU A 57 12.09 7.54 13.70
C LEU A 57 12.76 6.63 14.73
N ALA A 58 13.74 7.11 15.51
CA ALA A 58 14.40 6.31 16.54
C ALA A 58 13.44 5.56 17.49
N PRO A 59 12.40 6.21 18.08
CA PRO A 59 11.43 5.48 18.90
C PRO A 59 10.66 4.41 18.10
N VAL A 60 10.38 4.64 16.82
CA VAL A 60 9.71 3.65 15.96
C VAL A 60 10.57 2.41 15.78
N TYR A 61 11.87 2.59 15.52
CA TYR A 61 12.82 1.49 15.40
C TYR A 61 13.02 0.74 16.73
N LYS A 62 13.10 1.46 17.85
CA LYS A 62 13.14 0.87 19.20
C LYS A 62 11.91 0.02 19.49
N SER A 63 10.71 0.54 19.23
CA SER A 63 9.46 -0.21 19.43
C SER A 63 9.35 -1.44 18.52
N LYS A 64 10.06 -1.47 17.41
CA LYS A 64 10.14 -2.62 16.49
C LYS A 64 11.25 -3.62 16.85
N GLY A 65 12.08 -3.33 17.85
CA GLY A 65 13.24 -4.14 18.21
C GLY A 65 14.41 -4.05 17.22
N ASP A 66 14.36 -3.13 16.26
CA ASP A 66 15.42 -2.90 15.27
C ASP A 66 16.32 -1.77 15.76
N TRP A 67 16.94 -1.92 16.93
CA TRP A 67 17.74 -0.87 17.56
C TRP A 67 19.06 -1.39 18.12
N CYS A 68 20.17 -0.82 17.65
CA CYS A 68 21.49 -1.03 18.19
C CYS A 68 21.70 -0.06 19.36
N ALA A 69 21.79 -0.57 20.59
CA ALA A 69 21.99 0.27 21.77
C ALA A 69 23.41 0.89 21.81
N GLU A 70 24.43 0.11 21.45
CA GLU A 70 25.85 0.53 21.49
C GLU A 70 26.16 1.69 20.53
N HIS A 71 25.47 1.73 19.39
CA HIS A 71 25.75 2.69 18.32
C HIS A 71 24.58 3.65 18.03
N GLU A 72 23.56 3.63 18.90
CA GLU A 72 22.39 4.52 18.88
C GLU A 72 21.74 4.69 17.50
N ARG A 73 21.68 3.61 16.72
CA ARG A 73 21.10 3.58 15.37
C ARG A 73 20.30 2.31 15.15
N PRO A 74 19.39 2.27 14.17
CA PRO A 74 18.65 1.05 13.87
C PRO A 74 19.60 -0.08 13.47
N GLU A 75 19.29 -1.31 13.90
CA GLU A 75 20.09 -2.50 13.56
C GLU A 75 20.19 -2.65 12.03
N SER A 76 19.06 -2.49 11.32
CA SER A 76 19.00 -2.44 9.84
C SER A 76 19.84 -1.35 9.17
N GLN A 77 20.38 -0.42 9.95
CA GLN A 77 21.24 0.64 9.48
C GLN A 77 22.63 0.51 10.08
N CYS A 78 22.90 -0.33 11.09
CA CYS A 78 24.13 -0.35 11.86
C CYS A 78 25.30 -1.05 11.14
N VAL A 79 26.08 -0.31 10.34
CA VAL A 79 27.25 -0.88 9.64
C VAL A 79 28.39 -1.33 10.57
N LEU A 80 28.38 -0.89 11.84
CA LEU A 80 29.36 -1.31 12.84
C LEU A 80 29.07 -2.73 13.36
N CYS A 81 27.79 -3.10 13.47
CA CYS A 81 27.36 -4.45 13.85
C CYS A 81 27.14 -5.35 12.62
N HIS A 82 26.70 -4.77 11.51
CA HIS A 82 26.33 -5.46 10.26
C HIS A 82 27.13 -4.89 9.08
N PRO A 83 28.42 -5.28 8.91
CA PRO A 83 29.28 -4.73 7.87
C PRO A 83 28.81 -5.05 6.43
N ASP A 84 27.95 -6.05 6.25
CA ASP A 84 27.32 -6.36 4.95
C ASP A 84 26.42 -5.22 4.44
N LEU A 85 25.89 -4.40 5.34
CA LEU A 85 25.10 -3.22 4.97
C LEU A 85 25.92 -2.21 4.18
N ALA A 86 27.21 -2.10 4.45
CA ALA A 86 28.12 -1.24 3.68
C ALA A 86 28.24 -1.70 2.22
N GLN A 87 28.24 -3.01 1.98
CA GLN A 87 28.23 -3.58 0.62
C GLN A 87 26.91 -3.25 -0.12
N LYS A 88 25.82 -3.08 0.63
CA LYS A 88 24.50 -2.62 0.11
C LYS A 88 24.42 -1.09 -0.06
N GLY A 89 25.52 -0.39 0.25
CA GLY A 89 25.69 1.04 0.11
C GLY A 89 25.29 1.88 1.32
N VAL A 90 24.97 1.26 2.46
CA VAL A 90 24.63 1.96 3.71
C VAL A 90 25.92 2.51 4.35
N LYS A 91 25.89 3.77 4.80
CA LYS A 91 27.02 4.46 5.42
C LYS A 91 26.58 5.21 6.68
#